data_AF-J9SQ06-F1
#
_entry.id   AF-J9SQ06-F1
#
_cell.length_a   1.000
_cell.length_b   1.000
_cell.length_c   1.000
_cell.angle_alpha   90.00
_cell.angle_beta   90.00
_cell.angle_gamma   90.00
#
_symmetry.space_group_name_H-M   'P 1'
#
loop_
_entity.id
_entity.type
_entity.pdbx_description
1 polymer ?
#
loop_
_entity_poly.entity_id
_entity_poly.type
_entity_poly.pdbx_seq_one_letter_code
_entity_poly.pdbx_strand_id
1 'polypeptide(L)'
;MVQHRARVAAAVDIPVYCDADTGFGPGPALVQRTVQEFIGAGVAGIHIEDQAEPKKAGGQSGIALVSDAEAIGRLAETPGPAYVIESADQRSRPSLAELSAMGRKRSR
;
A
#
# COMPACT_ATOMS: atom_id res chain seq x y z
N MET A 1 15.17 5.14 -2.08
CA MET A 1 13.81 5.69 -2.26
C MET A 1 13.46 6.72 -1.20
N VAL A 2 13.44 6.36 0.08
CA VAL A 2 13.06 7.23 1.22
C VAL A 2 13.83 8.57 1.27
N GLN A 3 15.17 8.54 1.15
CA GLN A 3 15.98 9.77 1.18
C GLN A 3 15.66 10.78 0.07
N HIS A 4 15.14 10.32 -1.07
CA HIS A 4 14.70 11.23 -2.12
C HIS A 4 13.39 11.92 -1.72
N ARG A 5 12.46 11.17 -1.12
CA ARG A 5 11.19 11.71 -0.62
C ARG A 5 11.40 12.70 0.51
N ALA A 6 12.33 12.42 1.42
CA ALA A 6 12.70 13.36 2.48
C ALA A 6 13.15 14.72 1.93
N ARG A 7 13.97 14.72 0.87
CA ARG A 7 14.40 15.96 0.21
C ARG A 7 13.25 16.72 -0.46
N VAL A 8 12.31 16.01 -1.07
CA VAL A 8 11.13 16.62 -1.70
C VAL A 8 10.19 17.20 -0.63
N ALA A 9 9.87 16.43 0.41
CA ALA A 9 9.02 16.87 1.51
C ALA A 9 9.60 18.08 2.27
N ALA A 10 10.92 18.14 2.44
CA ALA A 10 11.58 19.29 3.07
C ALA A 10 11.64 20.55 2.17
N ALA A 11 11.39 20.43 0.88
CA ALA A 11 11.50 21.53 -0.09
C ALA A 11 10.17 22.23 -0.39
N VAL A 12 9.05 21.72 0.11
CA VAL A 12 7.70 22.22 -0.21
C VAL A 12 6.84 22.32 1.04
N ASP A 13 5.91 23.29 1.06
CA ASP A 13 4.94 23.46 2.15
C ASP A 13 3.61 22.73 1.91
N ILE A 14 3.52 21.94 0.84
CA ILE A 14 2.32 21.16 0.48
C ILE A 14 2.48 19.68 0.86
N PRO A 15 1.39 18.96 1.19
CA PRO A 15 1.44 17.53 1.48
C PRO A 15 2.04 16.73 0.32
N VAL A 16 3.05 15.89 0.62
CA VAL A 16 3.68 15.00 -0.37
C VAL A 16 3.11 13.59 -0.23
N TYR A 17 2.56 13.06 -1.32
CA TYR A 17 2.08 11.68 -1.44
C TYR A 17 3.02 10.85 -2.32
N CYS A 18 3.25 9.58 -1.99
CA CYS A 18 4.27 8.77 -2.67
C CYS A 18 3.86 7.33 -2.97
N ASP A 19 4.33 6.83 -4.11
CA ASP A 19 4.33 5.41 -4.43
C ASP A 19 5.44 4.68 -3.66
N ALA A 20 5.04 3.70 -2.83
CA ALA A 20 5.93 2.82 -2.07
C ALA A 20 5.92 1.37 -2.58
N ASP A 21 5.52 1.15 -3.84
CA ASP A 21 5.60 -0.13 -4.53
C ASP A 21 4.84 -1.22 -3.74
N THR A 22 5.39 -2.42 -3.58
CA THR A 22 4.83 -3.50 -2.73
C THR A 22 5.21 -3.38 -1.25
N GLY A 23 5.93 -2.33 -0.85
CA GLY A 23 6.44 -2.15 0.52
C GLY A 23 7.88 -2.61 0.75
N PHE A 24 8.67 -2.87 -0.31
CA PHE A 24 10.12 -3.11 -0.28
C PHE A 24 10.61 -4.24 0.64
N GLY A 25 9.86 -5.33 0.78
CA GLY A 25 10.31 -6.53 1.48
C GLY A 25 9.25 -7.62 1.57
N PRO A 26 9.63 -8.88 1.87
CA PRO A 26 8.67 -9.95 2.07
C PRO A 26 7.82 -9.73 3.32
N GLY A 27 6.51 -9.78 3.13
CA GLY A 27 5.51 -9.87 4.19
C GLY A 27 5.23 -8.58 4.97
N PRO A 28 4.23 -8.63 5.86
CA PRO A 28 3.70 -7.45 6.57
C PRO A 28 4.71 -6.66 7.42
N ALA A 29 5.61 -7.35 8.13
CA ALA A 29 6.53 -6.69 9.05
C ALA A 29 7.53 -5.74 8.35
N LEU A 30 8.00 -6.11 7.15
CA LEU A 30 8.88 -5.23 6.38
C LEU A 30 8.11 -4.09 5.73
N VAL A 31 6.87 -4.33 5.31
CA VAL A 31 5.97 -3.27 4.84
C VAL A 31 5.73 -2.23 5.94
N GLN A 32 5.52 -2.67 7.18
CA GLN A 32 5.40 -1.78 8.33
C GLN A 32 6.65 -0.91 8.51
N ARG A 33 7.85 -1.53 8.45
CA ARG A 33 9.12 -0.79 8.52
C ARG A 33 9.23 0.25 7.41
N THR A 34 8.89 -0.12 6.18
CA THR A 34 8.83 0.82 5.05
C THR A 34 7.93 2.00 5.38
N VAL A 35 6.73 1.76 5.90
CA VAL A 35 5.82 2.86 6.25
C VAL A 35 6.43 3.80 7.28
N GLN A 36 7.05 3.26 8.34
CA GLN A 36 7.72 4.06 9.36
C GLN A 36 8.83 4.93 8.76
N GLU A 37 9.62 4.38 7.84
CA GLU A 37 10.68 5.12 7.17
C GLU A 37 10.13 6.28 6.30
N PHE A 38 8.99 6.07 5.64
CA PHE A 38 8.32 7.14 4.87
C PHE A 38 7.68 8.20 5.79
N ILE A 39 7.01 7.80 6.88
CA ILE A 39 6.49 8.74 7.89
C ILE A 39 7.65 9.59 8.45
N GLY A 40 8.76 8.95 8.82
CA GLY A 40 9.96 9.64 9.31
C GLY A 40 10.62 10.56 8.28
N ALA A 41 10.38 10.33 6.98
CA ALA A 41 10.82 11.22 5.91
C ALA A 41 9.94 12.46 5.73
N GLY A 42 8.82 12.59 6.46
CA GLY A 42 7.93 13.74 6.41
C GLY A 42 6.96 13.73 5.22
N VAL A 43 6.75 12.59 4.55
CA VAL A 43 5.67 12.50 3.55
C VAL A 43 4.31 12.47 4.26
N ALA A 44 3.31 13.06 3.62
CA ALA A 44 1.95 13.10 4.14
C ALA A 44 1.22 11.77 3.94
N GLY A 45 1.63 10.94 2.99
CA GLY A 45 1.11 9.59 2.83
C GLY A 45 1.78 8.78 1.73
N ILE A 46 1.48 7.49 1.70
CA ILE A 46 1.96 6.56 0.67
C ILE A 46 0.85 5.64 0.16
N HIS A 47 0.97 5.13 -1.06
CA HIS A 47 0.31 3.87 -1.43
C HIS A 47 1.29 2.70 -1.44
N ILE A 48 0.74 1.53 -1.12
CA ILE A 48 1.40 0.23 -1.24
C ILE A 48 0.49 -0.68 -2.06
N GLU A 49 1.04 -1.51 -2.93
CA GLU A 49 0.29 -2.44 -3.76
C GLU A 49 0.32 -3.86 -3.20
N ASP A 50 -0.74 -4.61 -3.49
CA ASP A 50 -0.92 -6.03 -3.14
C ASP A 50 -0.34 -7.01 -4.18
N GLN A 51 0.56 -6.54 -5.07
CA GLN A 51 1.25 -7.45 -6.00
C GLN A 51 2.21 -8.38 -5.26
N ALA A 52 2.28 -9.61 -5.78
CA ALA A 52 3.37 -10.53 -5.51
C ALA A 52 4.60 -10.12 -6.34
N GLU A 53 5.79 -10.39 -5.81
CA GLU A 53 7.04 -10.14 -6.53
C GLU A 53 7.29 -11.19 -7.62
N PRO A 54 7.85 -10.82 -8.79
CA PRO A 54 8.22 -9.45 -9.18
C PRO A 54 7.01 -8.60 -9.60
N LYS A 55 6.92 -7.36 -9.09
CA LYS A 55 5.88 -6.40 -9.48
C LYS A 55 5.90 -6.08 -10.99
N LYS A 56 4.71 -5.89 -11.55
CA LYS A 56 4.48 -5.34 -12.90
C LYS A 56 3.79 -3.98 -12.86
N ALA A 57 3.90 -3.20 -13.93
CA ALA A 57 3.11 -1.97 -14.06
C ALA A 57 1.62 -2.29 -14.24
N GLY A 58 0.71 -1.48 -13.66
CA GLY A 58 -0.73 -1.76 -13.60
C GLY A 58 -1.45 -2.00 -14.95
N GLY A 59 -0.86 -1.57 -16.08
CA GLY A 59 -1.40 -1.83 -17.41
C GLY A 59 -1.00 -3.17 -18.03
N GLN A 60 -0.11 -3.94 -17.39
CA GLN A 60 0.43 -5.18 -17.96
C GLN A 60 -0.47 -6.39 -17.65
N SER A 61 -0.40 -7.41 -18.50
CA SER A 61 -1.08 -8.69 -18.28
C SER A 61 -0.31 -9.60 -17.32
N GLY A 62 -1.05 -10.45 -16.60
CA GLY A 62 -0.47 -11.43 -15.68
C GLY A 62 0.11 -10.79 -14.42
N ILE A 63 -0.56 -9.77 -13.88
CA ILE A 63 -0.31 -9.26 -12.53
C ILE A 63 -0.65 -10.39 -11.55
N ALA A 64 0.29 -10.73 -10.67
CA ALA A 64 0.07 -11.68 -9.60
C ALA A 64 -0.17 -10.90 -8.31
N LEU A 65 -1.19 -11.29 -7.54
CA LEU A 65 -1.50 -10.70 -6.26
C LEU A 65 -1.07 -11.63 -5.12
N VAL A 66 -0.78 -11.05 -3.97
CA VAL A 66 -0.64 -11.83 -2.74
C VAL A 66 -1.99 -12.31 -2.22
N SER A 67 -1.99 -13.22 -1.25
CA SER A 67 -3.23 -13.68 -0.62
C SER A 67 -3.95 -12.53 0.12
N ASP A 68 -5.27 -12.63 0.26
CA ASP A 68 -6.06 -11.71 1.09
C ASP A 68 -5.49 -11.57 2.50
N ALA A 69 -5.01 -12.66 3.09
CA ALA A 69 -4.42 -12.66 4.42
C ALA A 69 -3.15 -11.81 4.49
N GLU A 70 -2.29 -11.90 3.47
CA GLU A 70 -1.08 -11.08 3.38
C GLU A 70 -1.42 -9.62 3.10
N ALA A 71 -2.34 -9.34 2.18
CA ALA A 71 -2.80 -7.98 1.87
C ALA A 71 -3.42 -7.30 3.11
N ILE A 72 -4.22 -8.02 3.89
CA ILE A 72 -4.77 -7.56 5.16
C ILE A 72 -3.65 -7.36 6.19
N GLY A 73 -2.69 -8.28 6.26
CA GLY A 73 -1.54 -8.15 7.16
C GLY A 73 -0.75 -6.86 6.92
N ARG A 74 -0.50 -6.53 5.64
CA ARG A 74 0.15 -5.26 5.25
C ARG A 74 -0.64 -4.04 5.74
N LEU A 75 -1.97 -4.10 5.76
CA LEU A 75 -2.84 -3.02 6.24
C LEU A 75 -2.83 -2.92 7.78
N ALA A 76 -3.11 -4.03 8.46
CA ALA A 76 -3.39 -4.07 9.89
C ALA A 76 -2.19 -3.67 10.76
N GLU A 77 -0.97 -3.92 10.28
CA GLU A 77 0.26 -3.65 11.04
C GLU A 77 0.76 -2.20 10.88
N THR A 78 0.11 -1.38 10.06
CA THR A 78 0.63 -0.06 9.68
C THR A 78 0.01 1.08 10.52
N PRO A 79 0.81 1.91 11.20
CA PRO A 79 0.27 3.01 12.02
C PRO A 79 0.06 4.30 11.23
N GLY A 80 -0.98 5.05 11.59
CA GLY A 80 -1.20 6.44 11.16
C GLY A 80 -2.28 6.63 10.08
N PRO A 81 -2.74 7.87 9.85
CA PRO A 81 -3.97 8.13 9.09
C PRO A 81 -3.82 8.27 7.57
N ALA A 82 -2.67 8.00 6.96
CA ALA A 82 -2.48 8.29 5.54
C ALA A 82 -1.65 7.23 4.80
N TYR A 83 -2.24 6.07 4.62
CA TYR A 83 -1.76 5.11 3.62
C TYR A 83 -2.93 4.40 2.95
N VAL A 84 -2.80 4.17 1.64
CA VAL A 84 -3.78 3.44 0.84
C VAL A 84 -3.12 2.18 0.33
N ILE A 85 -3.64 1.00 0.68
CA ILE A 85 -3.27 -0.21 -0.07
C ILE A 85 -4.13 -0.27 -1.32
N GLU A 86 -3.54 0.07 -2.46
CA GLU A 86 -4.20 -0.01 -3.75
C GLU A 86 -4.06 -1.42 -4.32
N SER A 87 -5.15 -1.99 -4.83
CA SER A 87 -5.03 -3.25 -5.55
C SER A 87 -4.49 -2.96 -6.93
N ALA A 88 -3.42 -3.66 -7.29
CA ALA A 88 -2.77 -3.44 -8.56
C ALA A 88 -3.58 -3.91 -9.76
N ASP A 89 -4.49 -4.86 -9.54
CA ASP A 89 -5.42 -5.31 -10.56
C ASP A 89 -6.72 -4.52 -10.49
N GLN A 90 -6.69 -3.33 -11.07
CA GLN A 90 -7.86 -2.46 -11.23
C GLN A 90 -8.98 -3.10 -12.09
N ARG A 91 -8.73 -4.25 -12.72
CA ARG A 91 -9.70 -4.95 -13.61
C ARG A 91 -10.46 -6.07 -12.92
N SER A 92 -10.04 -6.54 -11.73
CA SER A 92 -10.61 -7.72 -11.07
C SER A 92 -11.15 -7.48 -9.66
N ARG A 93 -11.11 -6.24 -9.14
CA ARG A 93 -11.66 -5.95 -7.81
C ARG A 93 -13.21 -6.02 -7.81
N PRO A 94 -13.81 -6.67 -6.80
CA PRO A 94 -15.21 -6.44 -6.47
C PRO A 94 -15.41 -4.95 -6.17
N SER A 95 -16.51 -4.39 -6.66
CA SER A 95 -16.95 -3.03 -6.40
C SER A 95 -16.98 -2.71 -4.89
N LEU A 96 -16.93 -1.41 -4.56
CA LEU A 96 -17.11 -0.90 -3.19
C LEU A 96 -18.36 -1.50 -2.49
N ALA A 97 -19.42 -1.77 -3.25
CA ALA A 97 -20.63 -2.42 -2.77
C ALA A 97 -20.39 -3.89 -2.35
N GLU A 98 -19.61 -4.63 -3.13
CA GLU A 98 -19.27 -6.04 -2.85
C GLU A 98 -18.34 -6.15 -1.64
N LEU A 99 -17.36 -5.25 -1.51
CA LEU A 99 -16.48 -5.19 -0.33
C LEU A 99 -17.27 -4.88 0.96
N SER A 100 -18.24 -3.95 0.90
CA SER A 100 -19.13 -3.64 2.03
C SER A 100 -20.03 -4.82 2.45
N ALA A 101 -20.42 -5.67 1.50
CA ALA A 101 -21.21 -6.87 1.76
C ALA A 101 -20.36 -8.00 2.37
N MET A 102 -19.09 -8.13 1.96
CA MET A 102 -18.15 -9.12 2.50
C MET A 102 -17.75 -8.80 3.96
N GLY A 103 -17.55 -7.52 4.29
CA GLY A 103 -17.23 -7.09 5.66
C GLY A 103 -18.32 -7.39 6.69
N ARG A 104 -19.59 -7.43 6.28
CA ARG A 104 -20.73 -7.78 7.16
C ARG A 104 -20.85 -9.27 7.47
N LYS A 105 -20.22 -10.15 6.70
CA LYS A 105 -20.31 -11.61 6.88
C LYS A 105 -19.32 -12.19 7.92
N ARG A 106 -18.35 -11.40 8.40
CA ARG A 106 -17.38 -11.85 9.44
C ARG A 106 -17.77 -11.44 10.87
N SER A 107 -18.92 -10.79 11.07
CA SER A 107 -19.47 -10.42 12.38
C SER A 107 -20.50 -11.42 12.93
N ARG A 108 -20.34 -12.72 12.64
CA ARG A 108 -21.12 -13.80 13.26
C ARG A 108 -20.20 -14.92 13.68
#